data_AF-A0A7X8EQM1-F1
#
_entry.id   AF-A0A7X8EQM1-F1
#
_cell.length_a   1.000
_cell.length_b   1.000
_cell.length_c   1.000
_cell.angle_alpha   90.00
_cell.angle_beta   90.00
_cell.angle_gamma   90.00
#
_symmetry.space_group_name_H-M   'P 1'
#
loop_
_entity.id
_entity.type
_entity.pdbx_description
1 polymer ?
#
loop_
_entity_poly.entity_id
_entity_poly.type
_entity_poly.pdbx_seq_one_letter_code
_entity_poly.pdbx_strand_id
1 'polypeptide(L)'
;MDVRNCRRCNRLFQYIVGRMICPSCKEEEEKEFKRVKDYLYDHPKANMIEVSEATEVPVTSIKHYLREGRLIITNDSPIGIECEKCGATIKTGRFCERCAYELERDMRSVTNSLQNSTKNISTDPKKSRMHYLNKDKIGGK
;
A
#
# COMPACT_ATOMS: atom_id res chain seq x y z
N MET A 1 -15.67 2.60 20.58
CA MET A 1 -15.89 3.63 19.55
C MET A 1 -14.65 4.48 19.44
N ASP A 2 -13.91 4.36 18.34
CA ASP A 2 -12.73 5.19 18.04
C ASP A 2 -13.17 6.33 17.09
N VAL A 3 -13.23 7.57 17.58
CA VAL A 3 -13.63 8.73 16.77
C VAL A 3 -12.38 9.48 16.33
N ARG A 4 -12.24 9.75 15.04
CA ARG A 4 -11.08 10.45 14.46
C ARG A 4 -11.50 11.60 13.57
N ASN A 5 -10.55 12.49 13.29
CA ASN A 5 -10.70 13.54 12.30
C ASN A 5 -10.38 13.00 10.89
N CYS A 6 -11.23 13.32 9.93
CA CYS A 6 -11.02 13.01 8.52
C CYS A 6 -9.82 13.79 7.97
N ARG A 7 -8.87 13.13 7.31
CA ARG A 7 -7.71 13.81 6.70
C ARG A 7 -8.05 14.70 5.50
N ARG A 8 -9.24 14.53 4.91
CA ARG A 8 -9.68 15.30 3.73
C ARG A 8 -10.48 16.55 4.11
N CYS A 9 -11.49 16.41 4.98
CA CYS A 9 -12.42 17.50 5.34
C CYS A 9 -12.37 17.91 6.82
N ASN A 10 -11.50 17.29 7.62
CA ASN A 10 -11.29 17.55 9.05
C ASN A 10 -12.49 17.30 9.98
N ARG A 11 -13.61 16.79 9.45
CA ARG A 11 -14.80 16.41 10.23
C ARG A 11 -14.55 15.18 11.10
N LEU A 12 -15.20 15.12 12.25
CA LEU A 12 -15.18 13.96 13.14
C LEU A 12 -16.03 12.83 12.53
N PHE A 13 -15.53 11.60 12.58
CA PHE A 13 -16.25 10.41 12.12
C PHE A 13 -15.86 9.18 12.93
N GLN A 14 -16.75 8.18 12.95
CA GLN A 14 -16.45 6.88 13.54
C GLN A 14 -15.46 6.12 12.66
N TYR A 15 -14.24 5.93 13.16
CA TYR A 15 -13.23 5.12 12.49
C TYR A 15 -13.50 3.63 12.76
N ILE A 16 -13.50 2.82 11.71
CA ILE A 16 -13.71 1.37 11.80
C ILE A 16 -12.41 0.66 11.41
N VAL A 17 -11.98 0.84 10.15
CA VAL A 17 -10.77 0.23 9.60
C VAL A 17 -10.38 0.95 8.30
N GLY A 18 -9.08 1.02 7.99
CA GLY A 18 -8.59 1.51 6.71
C GLY A 18 -8.10 2.96 6.73
N ARG A 19 -8.39 3.73 5.67
CA ARG A 19 -7.94 5.13 5.56
C ARG A 19 -8.70 6.02 6.55
N MET A 20 -8.01 7.03 7.10
CA MET A 20 -8.58 8.00 8.04
C MET A 20 -9.43 9.05 7.30
N ILE A 21 -10.47 8.59 6.60
CA ILE A 21 -11.34 9.40 5.75
C ILE A 21 -12.80 9.09 6.12
N CYS A 22 -13.62 10.12 6.26
CA CYS A 22 -15.03 9.95 6.60
C CYS A 22 -15.83 9.33 5.43
N PRO A 23 -16.99 8.69 5.71
CA PRO A 23 -17.81 8.06 4.67
C PRO A 23 -18.20 9.02 3.54
N SER A 24 -18.55 10.28 3.85
CA SER A 24 -18.90 11.27 2.82
C SER A 24 -17.75 11.55 1.86
N CYS A 25 -16.53 11.76 2.37
CA CYS A 25 -15.37 11.99 1.50
C CYS A 25 -14.98 10.74 0.72
N LYS A 26 -15.21 9.54 1.26
CA LYS A 26 -15.00 8.29 0.54
C LYS A 26 -16.00 8.17 -0.62
N GLU A 27 -17.26 8.52 -0.42
CA GLU A 27 -18.27 8.55 -1.49
C GLU A 27 -17.94 9.60 -2.56
N GLU A 28 -17.42 10.77 -2.17
CA GLU A 28 -16.91 11.78 -3.11
C GLU A 28 -15.76 11.22 -3.96
N GLU A 29 -14.77 10.57 -3.35
CA GLU A 29 -13.68 9.92 -4.09
C GLU A 29 -14.19 8.85 -5.06
N GLU A 30 -15.23 8.09 -4.71
CA GLU A 30 -15.83 7.11 -5.61
C GLU A 30 -16.57 7.77 -6.79
N LYS A 31 -17.22 8.92 -6.56
CA LYS A 31 -17.85 9.71 -7.63
C LYS A 31 -16.80 10.31 -8.58
N GLU A 32 -15.75 10.90 -8.03
CA GLU A 32 -14.59 11.41 -8.78
C GLU A 32 -13.98 10.30 -9.64
N PHE A 33 -13.70 9.15 -9.03
CA PHE A 33 -13.18 7.98 -9.72
C PHE A 33 -14.08 7.51 -10.86
N LYS A 34 -15.40 7.46 -10.63
CA LYS A 34 -16.35 7.05 -11.66
C LYS A 34 -16.36 8.00 -12.85
N ARG A 35 -16.30 9.32 -12.62
CA ARG A 35 -16.19 10.32 -13.69
C ARG A 35 -14.92 10.15 -14.52
N VAL A 36 -13.77 9.97 -13.85
CA VAL A 36 -12.48 9.73 -14.52
C VAL A 36 -12.53 8.46 -15.35
N LYS A 37 -13.11 7.38 -14.81
CA LYS A 37 -13.27 6.12 -15.53
C LYS A 37 -14.13 6.27 -16.79
N ASP A 38 -15.28 6.94 -16.67
CA ASP A 38 -16.21 7.16 -17.79
C ASP A 38 -15.53 7.97 -18.91
N TYR A 39 -14.83 9.04 -18.52
CA TYR A 39 -14.10 9.88 -19.46
C TYR A 39 -12.95 9.15 -20.17
N LEU A 40 -12.18 8.32 -19.45
CA LEU A 40 -11.13 7.50 -20.04
C LEU A 40 -11.68 6.40 -20.96
N TYR A 41 -12.93 5.98 -20.76
CA TYR A 41 -13.60 4.99 -21.63
C TYR A 41 -14.00 5.61 -22.97
N ASP A 42 -14.55 6.83 -22.95
CA ASP A 42 -14.91 7.57 -24.16
C ASP A 42 -13.69 8.13 -24.91
N HIS A 43 -12.67 8.56 -24.14
CA HIS A 43 -11.44 9.15 -24.67
C HIS A 43 -10.20 8.34 -24.28
N PRO A 44 -9.93 7.20 -24.94
CA PRO A 44 -8.79 6.35 -24.62
C PRO A 44 -7.44 7.00 -24.92
N LYS A 45 -7.38 8.08 -25.70
CA LYS A 45 -6.11 8.79 -26.02
C LYS A 45 -5.93 10.10 -25.24
N ALA A 46 -6.83 10.44 -24.32
CA ALA A 46 -6.75 11.68 -23.57
C ALA A 46 -5.45 11.76 -22.76
N ASN A 47 -4.90 12.96 -22.59
CA ASN A 47 -3.77 13.23 -21.71
C ASN A 47 -4.25 13.42 -20.25
N MET A 48 -3.35 13.23 -19.28
CA MET A 48 -3.64 13.39 -17.86
C MET A 48 -4.18 14.79 -17.51
N ILE A 49 -3.70 15.81 -18.22
CA ILE A 49 -4.13 17.20 -18.05
C ILE A 49 -5.57 17.36 -18.56
N GLU A 50 -5.87 16.88 -19.77
CA GLU A 50 -7.22 16.94 -20.34
C GLU A 50 -8.24 16.19 -19.48
N VAL A 51 -7.87 15.00 -18.96
CA VAL A 51 -8.73 14.24 -18.04
C VAL A 51 -8.97 15.04 -16.76
N SER A 52 -7.93 15.69 -16.21
CA SER A 52 -8.05 16.51 -15.01
C SER A 52 -8.99 17.71 -15.21
N GLU A 53 -8.87 18.39 -16.35
CA GLU A 53 -9.74 19.51 -16.70
C GLU A 53 -11.18 19.07 -16.96
N ALA A 54 -11.39 17.98 -17.70
CA ALA A 54 -12.73 17.51 -18.05
C ALA A 54 -13.50 16.92 -16.86
N THR A 55 -12.80 16.26 -15.95
CA THR A 55 -13.41 15.57 -14.79
C THR A 55 -13.42 16.44 -13.53
N GLU A 56 -12.70 17.56 -13.56
CA GLU A 56 -12.47 18.46 -12.41
C GLU A 56 -11.78 17.75 -11.23
N VAL A 57 -11.05 16.67 -11.52
CA VAL A 57 -10.31 15.88 -10.53
C VAL A 57 -8.83 16.21 -10.64
N PRO A 58 -8.11 16.47 -9.54
CA PRO A 58 -6.69 16.81 -9.62
C PRO A 58 -5.86 15.64 -10.15
N VAL A 59 -4.84 15.97 -10.96
CA VAL A 59 -3.87 15.01 -11.53
C VAL A 59 -3.26 14.07 -10.47
N THR A 60 -3.07 14.56 -9.23
CA THR A 60 -2.56 13.76 -8.12
C THR A 60 -3.50 12.61 -7.74
N SER A 61 -4.81 12.84 -7.71
CA SER A 61 -5.82 11.80 -7.46
C SER A 61 -5.85 10.79 -8.61
N ILE A 62 -5.79 11.25 -9.86
CA ILE A 62 -5.77 10.38 -11.05
C ILE A 62 -4.53 9.46 -11.01
N LYS A 63 -3.35 10.01 -10.72
CA LYS A 63 -2.11 9.22 -10.51
C LYS A 63 -2.28 8.21 -9.36
N HIS A 64 -2.99 8.57 -8.29
CA HIS A 64 -3.25 7.67 -7.18
C HIS A 64 -4.10 6.47 -7.61
N TYR A 65 -5.18 6.70 -8.37
CA TYR A 65 -6.03 5.63 -8.89
C TYR A 65 -5.28 4.65 -9.81
N LEU A 66 -4.33 5.16 -10.59
CA LEU A 66 -3.45 4.35 -11.44
C LEU A 66 -2.45 3.52 -10.63
N ARG A 67 -1.87 4.09 -9.58
CA ARG A 67 -0.97 3.38 -8.66
C ARG A 67 -1.68 2.30 -7.87
N GLU A 68 -2.92 2.56 -7.43
CA GLU A 68 -3.74 1.55 -6.74
C GLU A 68 -4.23 0.43 -7.68
N GLY A 69 -3.97 0.54 -9.00
CA GLY A 69 -4.41 -0.44 -9.99
C GLY A 69 -5.93 -0.48 -10.18
N ARG A 70 -6.66 0.54 -9.71
CA ARG A 70 -8.12 0.63 -9.85
C ARG A 70 -8.52 1.09 -11.25
N LEU A 71 -7.61 1.76 -11.97
CA LEU A 71 -7.75 2.12 -13.39
C LEU A 71 -6.75 1.32 -14.22
N ILE A 72 -7.22 0.79 -15.34
CA ILE A 72 -6.38 0.14 -16.36
C ILE A 72 -6.45 1.02 -17.60
N ILE A 73 -5.31 1.53 -18.02
CA ILE A 73 -5.20 2.34 -19.23
C ILE A 73 -4.80 1.42 -20.38
N THR A 74 -5.46 1.59 -21.52
CA THR A 74 -5.17 0.85 -22.75
C THR A 74 -3.77 1.23 -23.29
N ASN A 75 -3.11 0.31 -24.00
CA ASN A 75 -1.74 0.53 -24.48
C ASN A 75 -1.57 1.77 -25.38
N ASP A 76 -2.64 2.21 -26.03
CA ASP A 76 -2.66 3.33 -26.98
C ASP A 76 -2.73 4.73 -26.32
N SER A 77 -2.95 4.80 -25.00
CA SER A 77 -3.04 6.09 -24.31
C SER A 77 -1.65 6.68 -24.05
N PRO A 78 -1.44 8.00 -24.24
CA PRO A 78 -0.19 8.68 -23.90
C PRO A 78 0.05 8.75 -22.38
N ILE A 79 -0.96 8.44 -21.57
CA ILE A 79 -0.87 8.45 -20.11
C ILE A 79 0.00 7.28 -19.64
N GLY A 80 1.05 7.62 -18.88
CA GLY A 80 1.89 6.67 -18.17
C GLY A 80 2.29 7.25 -16.81
N ILE A 81 2.47 6.38 -15.83
CA ILE A 81 3.05 6.70 -14.53
C ILE A 81 4.47 6.15 -14.47
N GLU A 82 5.30 6.66 -13.57
CA GLU A 82 6.69 6.22 -13.45
C GLU A 82 6.80 5.12 -12.39
N CYS A 83 7.62 4.11 -12.68
CA CYS A 83 7.96 3.07 -11.72
C CYS A 83 8.76 3.67 -10.56
N GLU A 84 8.33 3.44 -9.32
CA GLU A 84 9.02 3.96 -8.13
C GLU A 84 10.43 3.37 -7.91
N LYS A 85 10.76 2.24 -8.54
CA LYS A 85 12.08 1.59 -8.40
C LYS A 85 13.07 2.00 -9.48
N CYS A 86 12.65 2.10 -10.73
CA CYS A 86 13.56 2.32 -11.86
C CYS A 86 13.21 3.52 -12.75
N GLY A 87 12.12 4.24 -12.48
CA GLY A 87 11.68 5.39 -13.27
C GLY A 87 11.06 5.05 -14.63
N ALA A 88 10.99 3.77 -15.01
CA ALA A 88 10.38 3.37 -16.28
C ALA A 88 8.90 3.76 -16.35
N THR A 89 8.44 4.21 -17.52
CA THR A 89 7.02 4.52 -17.75
C THR A 89 6.18 3.24 -17.79
N ILE A 90 5.24 3.12 -16.86
CA ILE A 90 4.29 2.01 -16.72
C ILE A 90 2.86 2.52 -16.94
N LYS A 91 1.98 1.65 -17.42
CA LYS A 91 0.57 1.99 -17.66
C LYS A 91 -0.29 1.83 -16.40
N THR A 92 0.05 0.85 -15.56
CA THR A 92 -0.70 0.53 -14.34
C THR A 92 0.25 0.05 -13.24
N GLY A 93 -0.19 0.20 -11.99
CA GLY A 93 0.49 -0.35 -10.82
C GLY A 93 1.62 0.53 -10.27
N ARG A 94 2.34 0.01 -9.27
CA ARG A 94 3.39 0.74 -8.56
C ARG A 94 4.79 0.51 -9.13
N PHE A 95 5.01 -0.68 -9.67
CA PHE A 95 6.29 -1.12 -10.20
C PHE A 95 6.09 -1.68 -11.61
N CYS A 96 7.09 -1.54 -12.48
CA CYS A 96 7.10 -2.24 -13.76
C CYS A 96 7.22 -3.75 -13.54
N GLU A 97 6.85 -4.54 -14.55
CA GLU A 97 6.88 -6.00 -14.49
C GLU A 97 8.25 -6.54 -14.00
N ARG A 98 9.34 -5.90 -14.45
CA ARG A 98 10.71 -6.31 -14.12
C ARG A 98 11.00 -6.07 -12.63
N CYS A 99 10.64 -4.89 -12.13
CA CYS A 99 10.84 -4.52 -10.73
C CYS A 99 9.92 -5.29 -9.79
N ALA A 100 8.69 -5.59 -10.21
CA ALA A 100 7.78 -6.44 -9.45
C ALA A 100 8.34 -7.87 -9.34
N TYR A 101 8.83 -8.44 -10.45
CA TYR A 101 9.43 -9.77 -10.46
C TYR A 101 10.70 -9.87 -9.61
N GLU A 102 11.57 -8.86 -9.67
CA GLU A 102 12.76 -8.79 -8.83
C GLU A 102 12.41 -8.71 -7.34
N LEU A 103 11.42 -7.88 -6.98
CA LEU A 103 10.95 -7.76 -5.61
C LEU A 103 10.37 -9.09 -5.08
N GLU A 104 9.61 -9.79 -5.91
CA GLU A 104 9.05 -11.09 -5.55
C GLU A 104 10.13 -12.16 -5.37
N ARG A 105 11.17 -12.14 -6.21
CA ARG A 105 12.35 -13.00 -6.08
C ARG A 105 13.11 -12.71 -4.78
N ASP A 106 13.35 -11.44 -4.49
CA ASP A 106 14.09 -11.01 -3.30
C ASP A 106 13.35 -11.42 -2.01
N MET A 107 12.03 -11.20 -1.97
CA MET A 107 11.18 -11.67 -0.87
C MET A 107 11.25 -13.18 -0.68
N ARG A 108 11.12 -13.98 -1.75
CA ARG A 108 11.23 -15.45 -1.68
C ARG A 108 12.59 -15.91 -1.15
N SER A 109 13.66 -15.23 -1.55
CA SER A 109 15.02 -15.52 -1.07
C SER A 109 15.13 -15.27 0.43
N VAL A 110 14.68 -14.10 0.91
CA VAL A 110 14.69 -13.76 2.33
C VAL A 110 13.84 -14.73 3.15
N THR A 111 12.64 -15.07 2.71
CA THR A 111 11.79 -16.03 3.42
C THR A 111 12.41 -17.42 3.54
N ASN A 112 13.07 -17.89 2.48
CA ASN A 112 13.78 -19.17 2.50
C ASN A 112 14.98 -19.14 3.45
N SER A 113 15.76 -18.05 3.46
CA SER A 113 16.87 -17.88 4.40
C SER A 113 16.38 -17.86 5.85
N LEU A 114 15.30 -17.14 6.16
CA LEU A 114 14.70 -17.10 7.50
C LEU A 114 14.17 -18.47 7.95
N GLN A 115 13.52 -19.23 7.05
CA GLN A 115 13.06 -20.59 7.32
C GLN A 115 14.21 -21.57 7.56
N ASN A 116 15.37 -21.37 6.93
CA ASN A 116 16.53 -22.23 7.13
C ASN A 116 17.29 -21.88 8.42
N SER A 117 17.28 -20.62 8.84
CA SER A 117 17.85 -20.20 10.13
C SER A 117 17.07 -20.73 11.34
N THR A 118 15.75 -20.88 11.25
CA THR A 118 14.94 -21.45 12.35
C THR A 118 15.08 -22.97 12.48
N LYS A 119 15.40 -23.69 11.39
CA LYS A 119 15.66 -25.13 11.41
C LYS A 119 17.02 -25.52 11.99
N ASN A 120 17.96 -24.58 12.09
CA ASN A 120 19.32 -24.82 12.61
C ASN A 120 19.49 -24.50 14.11
N ILE A 121 18.41 -24.20 14.84
CA ILE A 121 18.43 -24.27 16.30
C ILE A 121 18.36 -25.75 16.68
N SER A 122 19.53 -26.36 16.76
CA SER A 122 19.72 -27.68 17.34
C SER A 122 19.21 -27.65 18.77
N THR A 123 18.07 -28.28 19.00
CA THR A 123 17.61 -28.65 20.35
C THR A 123 18.58 -29.72 20.87
N ASP A 124 19.69 -29.32 21.48
CA ASP A 124 20.44 -30.21 22.37
C ASP A 124 19.72 -30.19 23.73
N PRO A 125 19.00 -31.27 24.11
CA PRO A 125 18.18 -31.28 25.31
C PRO A 125 18.98 -31.22 26.62
N LYS A 126 20.33 -31.21 26.59
CA LYS A 126 21.16 -31.26 27.80
C LYS A 126 21.55 -29.88 28.38
N LYS A 127 21.27 -28.76 27.70
CA LYS A 127 21.65 -27.41 28.21
C LYS A 127 20.50 -26.54 28.73
N SER A 128 19.25 -26.98 28.62
CA SER A 128 18.08 -26.20 29.08
C SER A 128 17.82 -26.36 30.59
N ARG A 129 18.81 -26.08 31.44
CA ARG A 129 18.58 -25.93 32.89
C ARG A 129 18.29 -24.45 33.17
N MET A 130 17.02 -24.10 33.26
CA MET A 130 16.58 -22.80 33.76
C MET A 130 17.06 -22.64 35.20
N HIS A 131 18.10 -21.84 35.40
CA HIS A 131 18.56 -21.46 36.74
C HIS A 131 17.59 -20.42 37.32
N TYR A 132 16.72 -20.86 38.22
CA TYR A 132 16.00 -19.94 39.10
C TYR A 132 16.98 -19.41 40.15
N LEU A 133 17.11 -18.09 40.25
CA LEU A 133 17.85 -17.45 41.32
C LEU A 133 17.00 -17.55 42.59
N ASN A 134 17.36 -18.43 43.52
CA ASN A 134 16.75 -18.49 44.85
C ASN A 134 16.89 -17.12 45.51
N LYS A 135 15.75 -16.48 45.77
CA LYS A 135 15.66 -15.19 46.43
C LYS A 135 15.56 -15.42 47.94
N ASP A 136 16.64 -15.89 48.53
CA ASP A 136 16.83 -15.83 49.98
C ASP A 136 17.60 -14.55 50.30
N LYS A 137 17.08 -13.77 51.27
CA LYS A 137 17.58 -12.51 51.85
C LYS A 137 16.96 -11.21 51.32
N ILE A 138 15.72 -10.95 51.74
CA ILE A 138 15.34 -9.61 52.22
C ILE A 138 14.69 -9.80 53.58
N GLY A 139 15.35 -9.32 54.64
CA GLY A 139 14.80 -9.31 55.99
C GLY A 139 15.84 -9.50 57.08
N GLY A 140 16.88 -8.65 57.10
CA GLY A 140 17.75 -8.48 58.25
C GLY A 140 17.64 -7.03 58.73
N LYS A 141 16.80 -6.81 59.74
CA LYS A 141 16.96 -5.87 60.86
C LYS A 141 15.71 -5.93 61.75
#